data_AF-A0A2R6JAV8-F1
#
_entry.id   AF-A0A2R6JAV8-F1
#
_cell.length_a   1.000
_cell.length_b   1.000
_cell.length_c   1.000
_cell.angle_alpha   90.00
_cell.angle_beta   90.00
_cell.angle_gamma   90.00
#
_symmetry.space_group_name_H-M   'P 1'
#
loop_
_entity.id
_entity.type
_entity.pdbx_description
1 polymer ?
#
loop_
_entity_poly.entity_id
_entity_poly.type
_entity_poly.pdbx_seq_one_letter_code
_entity_poly.pdbx_strand_id
1 'polypeptide(L)' 'LIDDLDEEFDTKLSPGTVYPRLHDLCDDGPLERRELVRTKEYTIDDGAAAHDTVASAARQHLALGLAFGAALEKGDFE' A
#
# COMPACT_ATOMS: atom_id res chain seq x y z
N LEU A 1 -13.28 -0.62 9.90
CA LEU A 1 -12.36 -0.74 8.75
C LEU A 1 -12.25 0.56 7.97
N ILE A 2 -13.28 1.01 7.24
CA ILE A 2 -13.12 2.24 6.44
C ILE A 2 -12.89 3.47 7.32
N ASP A 3 -13.61 3.57 8.45
CA ASP A 3 -13.39 4.64 9.41
C ASP A 3 -11.97 4.58 10.01
N ASP A 4 -11.44 3.39 10.27
CA ASP A 4 -10.08 3.20 10.77
C ASP A 4 -9.02 3.61 9.72
N LEU A 5 -9.29 3.33 8.44
CA LEU A 5 -8.41 3.76 7.34
C LEU A 5 -8.50 5.28 7.12
N ASP A 6 -9.69 5.88 7.27
CA ASP A 6 -9.86 7.33 7.17
C ASP A 6 -9.02 8.05 8.24
N GLU A 7 -8.99 7.51 9.45
CA GLU A 7 -8.16 8.01 10.56
C GLU A 7 -6.67 7.83 10.27
N GLU A 8 -6.24 6.63 9.88
CA GLU A 8 -4.82 6.32 9.65
C GLU A 8 -4.22 7.14 8.49
N PHE A 9 -5.00 7.38 7.44
CA PHE A 9 -4.55 8.12 6.26
C PHE A 9 -4.91 9.61 6.27
N ASP A 10 -5.50 10.12 7.35
CA ASP A 10 -5.98 11.50 7.50
C ASP A 10 -6.76 12.01 6.28
N THR A 11 -7.62 11.14 5.73
CA THR A 11 -8.35 11.43 4.50
C THR A 11 -9.65 10.65 4.43
N LYS A 12 -10.67 11.20 3.78
CA LYS A 12 -11.93 10.47 3.56
C LYS A 12 -11.80 9.55 2.37
N LEU A 13 -11.70 8.26 2.63
CA LEU A 13 -11.65 7.24 1.60
C LEU A 13 -13.06 6.86 1.16
N SER A 14 -13.26 6.83 -0.15
CA SER A 14 -14.52 6.39 -0.74
C SER A 14 -14.62 4.87 -0.71
N PRO A 15 -15.74 4.29 -0.23
CA PRO A 15 -16.00 2.86 -0.32
C PRO A 15 -15.87 2.32 -1.77
N GLY A 16 -16.30 3.11 -2.75
CA GLY A 16 -16.22 2.76 -4.17
C GLY A 16 -14.79 2.72 -4.73
N THR A 17 -13.82 3.26 -4.01
CA THR A 17 -12.39 3.23 -4.37
C THR A 17 -11.64 2.18 -3.55
N VAL A 18 -11.95 2.06 -2.25
CA VAL A 18 -11.26 1.15 -1.33
C VAL A 18 -11.64 -0.32 -1.57
N TYR A 19 -12.94 -0.62 -1.68
CA TYR A 19 -13.36 -2.02 -1.80
C TYR A 19 -12.83 -2.74 -3.04
N PRO A 20 -12.80 -2.13 -4.25
CA PRO A 20 -12.14 -2.76 -5.40
C PRO A 20 -10.67 -3.08 -5.13
N ARG A 21 -9.92 -2.19 -4.46
CA ARG A 21 -8.52 -2.43 -4.14
C ARG A 21 -8.32 -3.53 -3.10
N LEU A 22 -9.20 -3.60 -2.10
CA LEU A 22 -9.18 -4.71 -1.16
C LEU A 22 -9.50 -6.04 -1.83
N HIS A 23 -10.34 -6.04 -2.88
CA HIS A 23 -10.59 -7.23 -3.70
C HIS A 23 -9.37 -7.64 -4.51
N ASP A 24 -8.73 -6.69 -5.21
CA ASP A 24 -7.47 -6.94 -5.93
C ASP A 24 -6.42 -7.58 -4.98
N LEU A 25 -6.25 -7.01 -3.78
CA LEU A 25 -5.31 -7.53 -2.76
C LEU A 25 -5.70 -8.89 -2.16
N CYS A 26 -6.98 -9.29 -2.24
CA CYS A 26 -7.36 -10.65 -1.87
C CYS A 26 -6.99 -11.64 -2.99
N ASP A 27 -7.20 -11.24 -4.23
CA ASP A 27 -6.92 -12.07 -5.40
C ASP A 27 -5.41 -12.26 -5.62
N ASP A 28 -4.62 -11.21 -5.32
CA ASP A 28 -3.15 -11.23 -5.42
C ASP A 28 -2.47 -11.92 -4.23
N GLY A 29 -3.23 -12.28 -3.18
CA GLY A 29 -2.76 -13.02 -2.01
C GLY A 29 -2.25 -12.26 -0.77
N PRO A 30 -1.95 -10.94 -0.75
CA PRO A 30 -1.49 -10.30 0.50
C PRO A 30 -2.59 -10.14 1.56
N LEU A 31 -3.86 -10.27 1.20
CA LEU A 31 -5.00 -10.23 2.12
C LEU A 31 -5.85 -11.50 2.04
N GLU A 32 -6.37 -11.91 3.19
CA GLU A 32 -7.50 -12.82 3.31
C GLU A 32 -8.78 -12.05 3.62
N ARG A 33 -9.90 -12.50 3.05
CA ARG A 33 -11.24 -11.99 3.39
C ARG A 33 -12.05 -13.04 4.12
N ARG A 34 -12.60 -12.66 5.29
CA ARG A 34 -13.55 -13.47 6.05
C ARG A 34 -14.92 -12.81 6.03
N GLU A 35 -15.93 -13.56 5.59
CA GLU A 35 -17.31 -13.09 5.58
C GLU A 35 -18.01 -13.55 6.88
N LEU A 36 -18.26 -12.60 7.77
CA LEU A 36 -19.11 -12.79 8.94
C LEU A 36 -20.55 -12.44 8.59
N VAL A 37 -21.50 -12.88 9.43
CA VAL A 37 -22.96 -12.76 9.20
C VAL A 37 -23.40 -11.34 8.79
N ARG A 38 -22.72 -10.28 9.25
CA ARG A 38 -23.04 -8.88 8.92
C ARG A 38 -21.85 -8.02 8.51
N THR A 39 -20.63 -8.58 8.51
CA THR A 39 -19.39 -7.79 8.37
C THR A 39 -18.39 -8.54 7.51
N LYS A 40 -17.77 -7.83 6.57
CA LYS A 40 -16.59 -8.33 5.85
C LYS A 40 -15.36 -7.90 6.63
N GLU A 41 -14.55 -8.87 7.03
CA GLU A 41 -13.27 -8.66 7.68
C GLU A 41 -12.15 -8.94 6.67
N TYR A 42 -11.12 -8.11 6.69
CA TYR A 42 -9.92 -8.25 5.87
C TYR A 42 -8.72 -8.35 6.79
N THR A 43 -7.91 -9.38 6.61
CA THR A 43 -6.72 -9.64 7.42
C THR A 43 -5.52 -9.82 6.52
N ILE A 44 -4.34 -9.40 6.98
CA ILE A 44 -3.10 -9.74 6.29
C ILE A 44 -2.87 -11.24 6.48
N ASP A 45 -2.67 -11.96 5.38
CA ASP A 45 -2.48 -13.42 5.40
C ASP A 45 -1.08 -13.77 5.92
N ASP A 46 -0.04 -13.36 5.18
CA ASP A 46 1.36 -13.46 5.58
C ASP A 46 1.95 -12.06 5.84
N GLY A 47 1.97 -11.68 7.11
CA GLY A 47 2.51 -10.39 7.55
C GLY A 47 4.01 -10.22 7.26
N ALA A 48 4.79 -11.30 7.26
CA ALA A 48 6.22 -11.23 6.98
C ALA A 48 6.45 -10.99 5.48
N ALA A 49 5.74 -11.72 4.62
CA ALA A 49 5.82 -11.53 3.17
C ALA A 49 5.31 -10.16 2.73
N ALA A 50 4.21 -9.67 3.33
CA ALA A 50 3.69 -8.33 3.06
C ALA A 50 4.71 -7.25 3.46
N HIS A 51 5.31 -7.38 4.65
CA HIS A 51 6.36 -6.48 5.10
C HIS A 51 7.58 -6.48 4.16
N ASP A 52 8.08 -7.65 3.78
CA ASP A 52 9.24 -7.77 2.90
C ASP A 52 8.97 -7.17 1.52
N THR A 53 7.75 -7.35 1.00
CA THR A 53 7.31 -6.75 -0.26
C THR A 53 7.35 -5.22 -0.19
N VAL A 54 6.74 -4.64 0.85
CA VAL A 54 6.73 -3.19 1.06
C VAL A 54 8.15 -2.66 1.25
N ALA A 55 8.98 -3.33 2.06
CA ALA A 55 10.36 -2.94 2.31
C ALA A 55 11.24 -3.03 1.06
N SER A 56 10.99 -4.01 0.18
CA SER A 56 11.65 -4.13 -1.12
C SER A 56 11.28 -2.97 -2.04
N ALA A 57 9.99 -2.68 -2.18
CA ALA A 57 9.51 -1.56 -3.00
C ALA A 57 10.05 -0.20 -2.49
N ALA A 58 10.01 0.03 -1.17
CA ALA A 58 10.53 1.25 -0.56
C ALA A 58 12.03 1.45 -0.84
N ARG A 59 12.84 0.38 -0.75
CA ARG A 59 14.27 0.43 -1.11
C ARG A 59 14.49 0.79 -2.58
N GLN A 60 13.69 0.25 -3.49
CA GLN A 60 13.77 0.58 -4.92
C GLN A 60 13.44 2.04 -5.18
N HIS A 61 12.36 2.56 -4.56
CA HIS A 61 12.00 3.97 -4.67
C HIS A 61 13.06 4.89 -4.08
N LEU A 62 13.65 4.54 -2.94
CA LEU A 62 14.75 5.30 -2.35
C LEU A 62 15.98 5.32 -3.26
N ALA A 63 16.37 4.17 -3.81
CA ALA A 63 17.50 4.10 -4.73
C ALA A 63 17.28 4.98 -5.97
N LEU A 64 16.07 4.98 -6.51
CA LEU A 64 15.69 5.85 -7.62
C LEU A 64 15.74 7.33 -7.22
N GLY A 65 15.21 7.69 -6.06
CA GLY A 65 15.26 9.05 -5.52
C GLY A 65 16.69 9.56 -5.33
N LEU A 66 17.58 8.71 -4.81
CA LEU A 66 19.00 9.04 -4.66
C LEU A 66 19.70 9.22 -6.01
N ALA A 67 19.39 8.36 -6.99
CA ALA A 67 19.94 8.48 -8.34
C ALA A 67 19.49 9.79 -9.02
N PHE A 68 18.21 10.13 -8.89
CA PHE A 68 17.67 11.39 -9.41
C PHE A 68 18.26 12.60 -8.66
N GLY A 69 18.37 12.54 -7.34
CA GLY A 69 19.02 13.58 -6.54
C GLY A 69 20.46 13.83 -7.00
N ALA A 70 21.26 12.78 -7.15
CA ALA A 70 22.63 12.89 -7.62
C ALA A 70 22.74 13.39 -9.07
N ALA A 71 21.79 13.04 -9.94
CA ALA A 71 21.72 13.56 -11.30
C ALA A 71 21.37 15.06 -11.30
N LEU A 72 20.45 15.48 -10.42
CA LEU A 72 20.08 16.89 -10.27
C LEU A 72 21.24 17.74 -9.71
N GLU A 73 22.04 17.20 -8.80
CA GLU A 73 23.21 17.89 -8.23
C GLU A 73 24.37 18.02 -9.23
N LYS A 74 24.50 17.08 -10.17
CA LYS A 74 25.57 17.06 -11.18
C LYS A 74 25.19 17.74 -12.49
N GLY A 75 23.90 17.84 -12.78
CA GLY A 75 23.39 18.55 -13.93
C GLY A 75 23.34 20.05 -13.63
N ASP A 76 24.21 20.82 -14.26
CA ASP A 76 23.98 22.26 -14.42
C ASP A 76 22.84 22.37 -15.44
N PHE A 77 21.60 22.51 -14.96
CA PHE A 77 20.44 22.74 -15.82
C PHE A 77 20.45 24.20 -16.27
N GLU A 78 21.37 24.54 -17.17
CA GLU A 78 21.29 25.75 -18.02
C GLU A 78 20.42 25.50 -19.26
#